data_AF-A0ABD5L809-F1
#
_entry.id   AF-A0ABD5L809-F1
#
_cell.length_a   1.000
_cell.length_b   1.000
_cell.length_c   1.000
_cell.angle_alpha   90.00
_cell.angle_beta   90.00
_cell.angle_gamma   90.00
#
_symmetry.space_group_name_H-M   'P 1'
#
loop_
_entity.id
_entity.type
_entity.pdbx_description
1 polymer ?
#
loop_
_entity_poly.entity_id
_entity_poly.type
_entity_poly.pdbx_seq_one_letter_code
_entity_poly.pdbx_strand_id
1 'polypeptide(L)'
;MKRLQNELTDMVNRSVDRHVKLAVTGLSRSGKTAFITSLVNQLLNVNSGARLPLFSAARDKRLLGVKRIPQRDFSIQRFTYDEGIAQLYGNPPQWPTPTRGVSEIRLKLHYRSNDSFFRRFVDNSSLYLEIVDYPGEWLLDLPMLDQNYVDWSLQMQKLQNGERGKLAQEWLTLCESCDPLAPADENLLAAISTAYTAYLEQCKAQGQHFIQPGRFVLPGELAGAPALQFFPWPNIEKYSEKQLAQADKHTNFGMLQRRYQYYCENVVKGFYKDHFQRFDRQIVLVDCLQPLNSGPDAFNDMRMALTQLMRSFHYGKRTLLRRLFSPCIDKLLFAASKADHVTPDQHANLVSLLQQLVQEAWQNAAFEGISMDCMGLASIQATESGIIDYQGEKLPALKGERLSDGHSMTFYPGEVPKRLPSETFWQNQRFEFENFRPRQTPFDQPLPHIRMDSALEFLLGDKLK
;
A
#
# COMPACT_ATOMS: atom_id res chain seq x y z
N MET A 1 -38.98 -6.18 -35.60
CA MET A 1 -38.56 -4.85 -35.08
C MET A 1 -38.09 -4.89 -33.62
N LYS A 2 -38.83 -5.44 -32.64
CA LYS A 2 -38.40 -5.50 -31.22
C LYS A 2 -37.08 -6.27 -30.95
N ARG A 3 -36.78 -7.33 -31.73
CA ARG A 3 -35.56 -8.14 -31.55
C ARG A 3 -34.27 -7.41 -31.98
N LEU A 4 -34.35 -6.70 -33.11
CA LEU A 4 -33.27 -5.83 -33.61
C LEU A 4 -33.04 -4.60 -32.71
N GLN A 5 -34.09 -4.05 -32.11
CA GLN A 5 -33.95 -3.01 -31.09
C GLN A 5 -33.21 -3.52 -29.86
N ASN A 6 -33.58 -4.69 -29.32
CA ASN A 6 -32.89 -5.25 -28.16
C ASN A 6 -31.42 -5.59 -28.45
N GLU A 7 -31.09 -6.10 -29.64
CA GLU A 7 -29.70 -6.37 -30.04
C GLU A 7 -28.87 -5.09 -30.22
N LEU A 8 -29.46 -4.02 -30.78
CA LEU A 8 -28.84 -2.70 -30.86
C LEU A 8 -28.65 -2.07 -29.48
N THR A 9 -29.64 -2.16 -28.59
CA THR A 9 -29.54 -1.67 -27.21
C THR A 9 -28.48 -2.44 -26.43
N ASP A 10 -28.38 -3.77 -26.60
CA ASP A 10 -27.34 -4.58 -25.96
C ASP A 10 -25.94 -4.31 -26.51
N MET A 11 -25.80 -4.03 -27.82
CA MET A 11 -24.52 -3.57 -28.40
C MET A 11 -24.12 -2.18 -27.89
N VAL A 12 -25.09 -1.26 -27.79
CA VAL A 12 -24.85 0.08 -27.24
C VAL A 12 -24.51 -0.01 -25.75
N ASN A 13 -25.21 -0.84 -24.97
CA ASN A 13 -24.91 -1.11 -23.56
C ASN A 13 -23.49 -1.67 -23.38
N ARG A 14 -23.08 -2.64 -24.23
CA ARG A 14 -21.71 -3.18 -24.22
C ARG A 14 -20.64 -2.15 -24.60
N SER A 15 -20.99 -1.15 -25.41
CA SER A 15 -20.08 -0.03 -25.74
C SER A 15 -20.01 1.05 -24.66
N VAL A 16 -20.98 1.07 -23.73
CA VAL A 16 -21.08 2.01 -22.60
C VAL A 16 -20.56 1.39 -21.30
N ASP A 17 -20.37 0.06 -21.25
CA ASP A 17 -19.81 -0.65 -20.11
C ASP A 17 -18.41 -0.13 -19.77
N ARG A 18 -18.28 0.53 -18.62
CA ARG A 18 -17.03 1.11 -18.16
C ARG A 18 -16.24 0.07 -17.38
N HIS A 19 -14.93 0.08 -17.54
CA HIS A 19 -14.00 -0.73 -16.78
C HIS A 19 -13.07 0.20 -16.00
N VAL A 20 -12.82 -0.13 -14.73
CA VAL A 20 -11.83 0.53 -13.89
C VAL A 20 -11.06 -0.54 -13.14
N LYS A 21 -9.74 -0.53 -13.28
CA LYS A 21 -8.82 -1.28 -12.45
C LYS A 21 -8.21 -0.36 -11.39
N LEU A 22 -8.66 -0.54 -10.15
CA LEU A 22 -8.19 0.15 -8.96
C LEU A 22 -7.10 -0.67 -8.28
N ALA A 23 -5.89 -0.14 -8.29
CA ALA A 23 -4.78 -0.65 -7.51
C ALA A 23 -4.82 -0.13 -6.07
N VAL A 24 -4.65 -1.05 -5.12
CA VAL A 24 -4.53 -0.76 -3.70
C VAL A 24 -3.17 -1.21 -3.23
N THR A 25 -2.37 -0.25 -2.76
CA THR A 25 -1.06 -0.51 -2.19
C THR A 25 -0.83 0.32 -0.94
N GLY A 26 0.33 0.16 -0.32
CA GLY A 26 0.69 0.86 0.90
C GLY A 26 1.79 0.14 1.64
N LEU A 27 2.49 0.89 2.49
CA LEU A 27 3.58 0.38 3.31
C LEU A 27 3.11 -0.72 4.26
N SER A 28 4.05 -1.43 4.88
CA SER A 28 3.75 -2.46 5.88
C SER A 28 2.76 -1.94 6.93
N ARG A 29 1.75 -2.75 7.26
CA ARG A 29 0.70 -2.46 8.28
C ARG A 29 -0.19 -1.22 8.02
N SER A 30 -0.22 -0.69 6.80
CA SER A 30 -1.08 0.44 6.41
C SER A 30 -2.59 0.14 6.29
N GLY A 31 -2.99 -1.14 6.46
CA GLY A 31 -4.42 -1.51 6.48
C GLY A 31 -5.05 -1.81 5.12
N LYS A 32 -4.30 -2.26 4.11
CA LYS A 32 -4.80 -2.64 2.77
C LYS A 32 -5.98 -3.60 2.81
N THR A 33 -5.85 -4.73 3.51
CA THR A 33 -6.92 -5.74 3.61
C THR A 33 -8.17 -5.17 4.29
N ALA A 34 -8.00 -4.36 5.34
CA ALA A 34 -9.12 -3.67 6.01
C ALA A 34 -9.80 -2.64 5.09
N PHE A 35 -9.02 -1.90 4.29
CA PHE A 35 -9.53 -0.96 3.29
C PHE A 35 -10.37 -1.66 2.22
N ILE A 36 -9.87 -2.72 1.59
CA ILE A 36 -10.60 -3.43 0.53
C ILE A 36 -11.84 -4.09 1.10
N THR A 37 -11.74 -4.72 2.28
CA THR A 37 -12.89 -5.34 2.96
C THR A 37 -13.97 -4.31 3.24
N SER A 38 -13.60 -3.12 3.77
CA SER A 38 -14.56 -2.05 4.01
C SER A 38 -15.15 -1.49 2.70
N LEU A 39 -14.31 -1.20 1.70
CA LEU A 39 -14.75 -0.67 0.41
C LEU A 39 -15.81 -1.58 -0.24
N VAL A 40 -15.54 -2.88 -0.24
CA VAL A 40 -16.48 -3.88 -0.77
C VAL A 40 -17.74 -3.96 0.12
N ASN A 41 -17.60 -3.95 1.44
CA ASN A 41 -18.74 -3.93 2.36
C ASN A 41 -19.65 -2.70 2.15
N GLN A 42 -19.09 -1.50 2.04
CA GLN A 42 -19.85 -0.27 1.79
C GLN A 42 -20.61 -0.34 0.45
N LEU A 43 -19.94 -0.78 -0.61
CA LEU A 43 -20.54 -0.86 -1.93
C LEU A 43 -21.66 -1.92 -1.99
N LEU A 44 -21.46 -3.08 -1.38
CA LEU A 44 -22.48 -4.14 -1.33
C LEU A 44 -23.70 -3.72 -0.51
N ASN A 45 -23.51 -2.89 0.53
CA ASN A 45 -24.57 -2.42 1.42
C ASN A 45 -25.12 -1.03 1.06
N VAL A 46 -24.87 -0.53 -0.16
CA VAL A 46 -25.33 0.81 -0.60
C VAL A 46 -26.85 1.02 -0.43
N ASN A 47 -27.65 -0.03 -0.62
CA ASN A 47 -29.10 0.00 -0.46
C ASN A 47 -29.58 -0.56 0.90
N SER A 48 -28.65 -0.93 1.78
CA SER A 48 -28.89 -1.66 3.02
C SER A 48 -28.20 -0.98 4.20
N GLY A 49 -28.20 0.35 4.22
CA GLY A 49 -27.78 1.16 5.37
C GLY A 49 -26.40 1.79 5.29
N ALA A 50 -25.59 1.53 4.24
CA ALA A 50 -24.30 2.19 4.08
C ALA A 50 -24.47 3.71 3.96
N ARG A 51 -23.72 4.47 4.76
CA ARG A 51 -23.83 5.93 4.82
C ARG A 51 -22.74 6.57 3.96
N LEU A 52 -23.05 6.82 2.69
CA LEU A 52 -22.10 7.38 1.71
C LEU A 52 -22.51 8.78 1.18
N PRO A 53 -22.72 9.79 2.04
CA PRO A 53 -23.23 11.10 1.61
C PRO A 53 -22.26 11.89 0.73
N LEU A 54 -20.94 11.67 0.83
CA LEU A 54 -19.96 12.37 -0.01
C LEU A 54 -19.73 11.66 -1.36
N PHE A 55 -20.27 10.46 -1.55
CA PHE A 55 -20.23 9.75 -2.81
C PHE A 55 -21.46 10.09 -3.65
N SER A 56 -21.28 10.93 -4.67
CA SER A 56 -22.36 11.55 -5.45
C SER A 56 -23.33 10.51 -6.03
N ALA A 57 -22.83 9.38 -6.54
CA ALA A 57 -23.68 8.33 -7.10
C ALA A 57 -24.60 7.68 -6.05
N ALA A 58 -24.12 7.49 -4.82
CA ALA A 58 -24.93 6.96 -3.72
C ALA A 58 -25.87 8.04 -3.15
N ARG A 59 -25.36 9.24 -2.88
CA ARG A 59 -26.13 10.39 -2.38
C ARG A 59 -27.34 10.70 -3.26
N ASP A 60 -27.14 10.73 -4.57
CA ASP A 60 -28.18 11.07 -5.54
C ASP A 60 -29.09 9.85 -5.88
N LYS A 61 -28.93 8.72 -5.16
CA LYS A 61 -29.64 7.45 -5.39
C LYS A 61 -29.55 6.95 -6.83
N ARG A 62 -28.39 7.17 -7.46
CA ARG A 62 -28.11 6.73 -8.83
C ARG A 62 -27.38 5.40 -8.88
N LEU A 63 -26.64 5.05 -7.85
CA LEU A 63 -26.06 3.72 -7.69
C LEU A 63 -27.18 2.75 -7.27
N LEU A 64 -27.66 1.96 -8.22
CA LEU A 64 -28.83 1.10 -8.07
C LEU A 64 -28.51 -0.21 -7.35
N GLY A 65 -27.27 -0.69 -7.43
CA GLY A 65 -26.84 -1.88 -6.72
C GLY A 65 -25.45 -2.34 -7.12
N VAL A 66 -24.83 -3.14 -6.26
CA VAL A 66 -23.49 -3.70 -6.48
C VAL A 66 -23.52 -5.19 -6.20
N LYS A 67 -22.82 -5.96 -7.04
CA LYS A 67 -22.61 -7.39 -6.78
C LYS A 67 -21.18 -7.80 -7.07
N ARG A 68 -20.68 -8.78 -6.29
CA ARG A 68 -19.45 -9.49 -6.60
C ARG A 68 -19.66 -10.35 -7.85
N ILE A 69 -18.66 -10.38 -8.73
CA ILE A 69 -18.65 -11.22 -9.93
C ILE A 69 -17.34 -12.00 -10.00
N PRO A 70 -17.29 -13.14 -10.72
CA PRO A 70 -16.06 -13.91 -10.87
C PRO A 70 -14.91 -13.09 -11.46
N GLN A 71 -13.69 -13.37 -10.99
CA GLN A 71 -12.46 -12.84 -11.57
C GLN A 71 -12.26 -13.34 -13.00
N ARG A 72 -11.48 -12.60 -13.78
CA ARG A 72 -11.14 -12.97 -15.17
C ARG A 72 -9.78 -13.64 -15.27
N ASP A 73 -8.82 -13.16 -14.50
CA ASP A 73 -7.46 -13.67 -14.48
C ASP A 73 -7.35 -14.80 -13.45
N PHE A 74 -7.12 -16.02 -13.92
CA PHE A 74 -6.98 -17.20 -13.05
C PHE A 74 -5.55 -17.41 -12.56
N SER A 75 -4.59 -16.60 -13.01
CA SER A 75 -3.21 -16.63 -12.50
C SER A 75 -3.04 -15.86 -11.18
N ILE A 76 -4.01 -15.01 -10.82
CA ILE A 76 -3.98 -14.17 -9.62
C ILE A 76 -4.91 -14.77 -8.55
N GLN A 77 -4.48 -14.73 -7.29
CA GLN A 77 -5.29 -15.20 -6.17
C GLN A 77 -6.55 -14.33 -5.99
N ARG A 78 -7.66 -14.96 -5.59
CA ARG A 78 -8.87 -14.23 -5.21
C ARG A 78 -8.67 -13.53 -3.86
N PHE A 79 -9.09 -12.28 -3.74
CA PHE A 79 -9.12 -11.59 -2.44
C PHE A 79 -10.14 -12.26 -1.49
N THR A 80 -9.71 -12.58 -0.27
CA THR A 80 -10.46 -13.34 0.73
C THR A 80 -11.47 -12.49 1.52
N TYR A 81 -12.34 -11.78 0.82
CA TYR A 81 -13.37 -10.91 1.43
C TYR A 81 -14.24 -11.65 2.47
N ASP A 82 -14.65 -12.87 2.16
CA ASP A 82 -15.57 -13.64 3.02
C ASP A 82 -14.91 -14.02 4.36
N GLU A 83 -13.60 -14.30 4.36
CA GLU A 83 -12.83 -14.55 5.59
C GLU A 83 -12.63 -13.25 6.38
N GLY A 84 -12.23 -12.17 5.70
CA GLY A 84 -12.01 -10.88 6.34
C GLY A 84 -13.26 -10.31 6.99
N ILE A 85 -14.42 -10.47 6.36
CA ILE A 85 -15.69 -10.01 6.94
C ILE A 85 -16.16 -10.90 8.10
N ALA A 86 -15.92 -12.21 8.02
CA ALA A 86 -16.21 -13.13 9.12
C ALA A 86 -15.35 -12.85 10.36
N GLN A 87 -14.08 -12.48 10.18
CA GLN A 87 -13.20 -12.06 11.28
C GLN A 87 -13.72 -10.78 11.95
N LEU A 88 -14.18 -9.80 11.16
CA LEU A 88 -14.69 -8.53 11.67
C LEU A 88 -16.03 -8.65 12.41
N TYR A 89 -16.92 -9.54 11.97
CA TYR A 89 -18.17 -9.85 12.67
C TYR A 89 -18.02 -10.96 13.72
N GLY A 90 -16.79 -11.45 13.94
CA GLY A 90 -16.50 -12.47 14.95
C GLY A 90 -16.77 -12.01 16.38
N ASN A 91 -16.71 -12.95 17.32
CA ASN A 91 -16.81 -12.67 18.75
C ASN A 91 -15.65 -13.36 19.52
N PRO A 92 -14.61 -12.61 19.95
CA PRO A 92 -14.41 -11.18 19.73
C PRO A 92 -14.09 -10.85 18.26
N PRO A 93 -14.38 -9.61 17.80
CA PRO A 93 -14.04 -9.18 16.44
C PRO A 93 -12.53 -9.05 16.27
N GLN A 94 -12.03 -9.43 15.09
CA GLN A 94 -10.60 -9.44 14.75
C GLN A 94 -10.32 -8.72 13.43
N TRP A 95 -9.15 -8.11 13.33
CA TRP A 95 -8.69 -7.48 12.09
C TRP A 95 -8.46 -8.54 10.99
N PRO A 96 -8.81 -8.26 9.72
CA PRO A 96 -8.57 -9.17 8.62
C PRO A 96 -7.10 -9.58 8.47
N THR A 97 -6.84 -10.86 8.18
CA THR A 97 -5.48 -11.36 7.97
C THR A 97 -4.82 -10.66 6.76
N PRO A 98 -3.61 -10.08 6.91
CA PRO A 98 -2.90 -9.44 5.81
C PRO A 98 -2.60 -10.39 4.65
N THR A 99 -2.70 -9.88 3.42
CA THR A 99 -2.36 -10.60 2.19
C THR A 99 -0.85 -10.79 2.06
N ARG A 100 -0.42 -11.93 1.48
CA ARG A 100 0.99 -12.30 1.30
C ARG A 100 1.51 -12.10 -0.13
N GLY A 101 0.65 -11.69 -1.07
CA GLY A 101 0.95 -11.53 -2.48
C GLY A 101 -0.13 -10.71 -3.19
N VAL A 102 -0.17 -10.81 -4.52
CA VAL A 102 -1.20 -10.13 -5.32
C VAL A 102 -2.53 -10.85 -5.15
N SER A 103 -3.61 -10.09 -4.94
CA SER A 103 -4.96 -10.64 -4.99
C SER A 103 -5.95 -9.69 -5.66
N GLU A 104 -7.02 -10.23 -6.23
CA GLU A 104 -8.02 -9.46 -6.96
C GLU A 104 -9.45 -9.77 -6.48
N ILE A 105 -10.30 -8.74 -6.48
CA ILE A 105 -11.76 -8.88 -6.40
C ILE A 105 -12.44 -8.02 -7.44
N ARG A 106 -13.53 -8.53 -8.01
CA ARG A 106 -14.28 -7.86 -9.07
C ARG A 106 -15.73 -7.59 -8.68
N LEU A 107 -16.16 -6.35 -8.91
CA LEU A 107 -17.50 -5.87 -8.63
C LEU A 107 -18.18 -5.37 -9.92
N LYS A 108 -19.48 -5.57 -10.00
CA LYS A 108 -20.36 -4.94 -11.00
C LYS A 108 -21.24 -3.92 -10.29
N LEU A 109 -21.06 -2.64 -10.61
CA LEU A 109 -21.84 -1.52 -10.10
C LEU A 109 -22.88 -1.15 -11.16
N HIS A 110 -24.16 -1.31 -10.84
CA HIS A 110 -25.27 -0.88 -11.68
C HIS A 110 -25.69 0.53 -11.27
N TYR A 111 -25.76 1.45 -12.22
CA TYR A 111 -26.08 2.84 -11.93
C TYR A 111 -26.87 3.51 -13.05
N ARG A 112 -27.57 4.60 -12.70
CA ARG A 112 -28.27 5.47 -13.63
C ARG A 112 -27.36 6.64 -14.03
N SER A 113 -27.09 6.79 -15.31
CA SER A 113 -26.27 7.89 -15.83
C SER A 113 -27.02 9.23 -15.83
N ASN A 114 -26.26 10.31 -15.63
CA ASN A 114 -26.71 11.70 -15.76
C ASN A 114 -26.54 12.25 -17.18
N ASP A 115 -25.90 11.51 -18.08
CA ASP A 115 -25.72 11.97 -19.44
C ASP A 115 -27.07 11.97 -20.18
N SER A 116 -27.54 13.17 -20.50
CA SER A 116 -28.88 13.41 -21.07
C SER A 116 -29.03 12.80 -22.47
N PHE A 117 -27.91 12.56 -23.16
CA PHE A 117 -27.91 11.89 -24.45
C PHE A 117 -28.15 10.37 -24.32
N PHE A 118 -27.55 9.73 -23.32
CA PHE A 118 -27.67 8.30 -23.08
C PHE A 118 -28.96 7.90 -22.35
N ARG A 119 -29.50 8.79 -21.49
CA ARG A 119 -30.73 8.54 -20.72
C ARG A 119 -31.96 8.26 -21.61
N ARG A 120 -31.92 8.61 -22.89
CA ARG A 120 -33.01 8.38 -23.86
C ARG A 120 -33.00 6.98 -24.49
N PHE A 121 -31.90 6.23 -24.36
CA PHE A 121 -31.71 4.93 -25.00
C PHE A 121 -31.33 3.81 -24.02
N VAL A 122 -30.74 4.15 -22.86
CA VAL A 122 -30.28 3.20 -21.84
C VAL A 122 -30.64 3.74 -20.46
N ASP A 123 -31.58 3.08 -19.76
CA ASP A 123 -31.96 3.49 -18.40
C ASP A 123 -30.89 3.17 -17.36
N ASN A 124 -30.12 2.09 -17.56
CA ASN A 124 -29.17 1.55 -16.59
C ASN A 124 -27.82 1.19 -17.24
N SER A 125 -26.72 1.71 -16.70
CA SER A 125 -25.35 1.43 -17.12
C SER A 125 -24.62 0.56 -16.09
N SER A 126 -23.54 -0.12 -16.51
CA SER A 126 -22.69 -0.90 -15.62
C SER A 126 -21.24 -0.40 -15.61
N LEU A 127 -20.67 -0.31 -14.41
CA LEU A 127 -19.23 -0.15 -14.19
C LEU A 127 -18.69 -1.47 -13.62
N TYR A 128 -17.67 -2.03 -14.28
CA TYR A 128 -16.89 -3.15 -13.77
C TYR A 128 -15.67 -2.60 -13.05
N LEU A 129 -15.62 -2.82 -11.74
CA LEU A 129 -14.53 -2.42 -10.89
C LEU A 129 -13.69 -3.65 -10.53
N GLU A 130 -12.43 -3.65 -10.94
CA GLU A 130 -11.41 -4.64 -10.56
C GLU A 130 -10.52 -4.00 -9.49
N ILE A 131 -10.51 -4.56 -8.29
CA ILE A 131 -9.69 -4.08 -7.17
C ILE A 131 -8.53 -5.06 -7.01
N VAL A 132 -7.30 -4.56 -7.19
CA VAL A 132 -6.08 -5.36 -7.12
C VAL A 132 -5.28 -4.92 -5.88
N ASP A 133 -5.13 -5.84 -4.93
CA ASP A 133 -4.25 -5.69 -3.77
C ASP A 133 -2.85 -6.19 -4.13
N TYR A 134 -1.82 -5.42 -3.80
CA TYR A 134 -0.44 -5.91 -3.87
C TYR A 134 0.47 -5.23 -2.83
N PRO A 135 1.56 -5.91 -2.42
CA PRO A 135 2.48 -5.37 -1.43
C PRO A 135 3.20 -4.09 -1.89
N GLY A 136 3.23 -3.07 -1.02
CA GLY A 136 3.96 -1.83 -1.31
C GLY A 136 5.47 -2.03 -1.34
N GLU A 137 5.97 -3.03 -0.61
CA GLU A 137 7.38 -3.43 -0.59
C GLU A 137 7.89 -3.78 -1.99
N TRP A 138 7.02 -4.29 -2.88
CA TRP A 138 7.41 -4.62 -4.25
C TRP A 138 7.67 -3.39 -5.13
N LEU A 139 7.10 -2.23 -4.78
CA LEU A 139 7.38 -0.96 -5.46
C LEU A 139 8.73 -0.37 -5.02
N LEU A 140 9.20 -0.68 -3.80
CA LEU A 140 10.51 -0.22 -3.34
C LEU A 140 11.66 -0.75 -4.18
N ASP A 141 11.43 -1.86 -4.89
CA ASP A 141 12.40 -2.47 -5.80
C ASP A 141 12.47 -1.80 -7.17
N LEU A 142 11.50 -0.98 -7.56
CA LEU A 142 11.49 -0.39 -8.90
C LEU A 142 12.76 0.42 -9.22
N PRO A 143 13.30 1.24 -8.30
CA PRO A 143 14.55 1.94 -8.56
C PRO A 143 15.78 1.03 -8.69
N MET A 144 15.71 -0.26 -8.32
CA MET A 144 16.78 -1.22 -8.61
C MET A 144 16.98 -1.42 -10.13
N LEU A 145 15.98 -1.12 -10.96
CA LEU A 145 16.10 -1.18 -12.41
C LEU A 145 17.10 -0.18 -12.99
N ASP A 146 17.35 0.92 -12.26
CA ASP A 146 18.29 1.98 -12.64
C ASP A 146 19.62 1.89 -11.87
N GLN A 147 19.85 0.79 -11.14
CA GLN A 147 21.04 0.58 -10.32
C GLN A 147 21.78 -0.67 -10.77
N ASN A 148 23.10 -0.63 -10.72
CA ASN A 148 23.90 -1.85 -10.74
C ASN A 148 24.01 -2.43 -9.31
N TYR A 149 24.48 -3.67 -9.21
CA TYR A 149 24.62 -4.38 -7.94
C TYR A 149 25.52 -3.65 -6.91
N VAL A 150 26.55 -2.93 -7.38
CA VAL A 150 27.48 -2.18 -6.52
C VAL A 150 26.76 -0.97 -5.90
N ASP A 151 26.08 -0.18 -6.75
CA ASP A 151 25.33 1.00 -6.31
C ASP A 151 24.23 0.64 -5.32
N TRP A 152 23.51 -0.46 -5.61
CA TRP A 152 22.51 -0.99 -4.71
C TRP A 152 23.11 -1.44 -3.37
N SER A 153 24.25 -2.14 -3.39
CA SER A 153 24.93 -2.57 -2.17
C SER A 153 25.36 -1.39 -1.30
N LEU A 154 25.94 -0.34 -1.91
CA LEU A 154 26.30 0.92 -1.25
C LEU A 154 25.08 1.63 -0.64
N GLN A 155 23.96 1.65 -1.35
CA GLN A 155 22.72 2.22 -0.82
C GLN A 155 22.25 1.46 0.42
N MET A 156 22.19 0.13 0.35
CA MET A 156 21.74 -0.70 1.45
C MET A 156 22.67 -0.61 2.67
N GLN A 157 23.97 -0.43 2.46
CA GLN A 157 24.92 -0.23 3.55
C GLN A 157 24.65 1.06 4.34
N LYS A 158 24.27 2.16 3.67
CA LYS A 158 23.96 3.44 4.33
C LYS A 158 22.76 3.37 5.29
N LEU A 159 21.92 2.34 5.15
CA LEU A 159 20.76 2.12 6.01
C LEU A 159 21.11 1.39 7.32
N GLN A 160 22.32 0.83 7.45
CA GLN A 160 22.72 -0.04 8.56
C GLN A 160 23.12 0.75 9.83
N ASN A 161 22.35 1.77 10.19
CA ASN A 161 22.59 2.59 11.37
C ASN A 161 21.61 2.23 12.51
N GLY A 162 21.95 2.61 13.75
CA GLY A 162 21.06 2.44 14.89
C GLY A 162 20.59 1.00 15.10
N GLU A 163 19.27 0.80 15.23
CA GLU A 163 18.67 -0.52 15.40
C GLU A 163 18.87 -1.45 14.19
N ARG A 164 18.84 -0.91 12.95
CA ARG A 164 19.12 -1.70 11.74
C ARG A 164 20.50 -2.34 11.78
N GLY A 165 21.51 -1.60 12.24
CA GLY A 165 22.86 -2.13 12.36
C GLY A 165 22.98 -3.28 13.37
N LYS A 166 22.17 -3.26 14.44
CA LYS A 166 22.11 -4.34 15.43
C LYS A 166 21.46 -5.61 14.86
N LEU A 167 20.35 -5.47 14.15
CA LEU A 167 19.66 -6.61 13.52
C LEU A 167 20.48 -7.24 12.40
N ALA A 168 21.34 -6.47 11.74
CA ALA A 168 22.17 -6.94 10.62
C ALA A 168 23.38 -7.79 11.04
N GLN A 169 23.74 -7.84 12.33
CA GLN A 169 25.01 -8.42 12.80
C GLN A 169 25.23 -9.88 12.41
N GLU A 170 24.20 -10.72 12.51
CA GLU A 170 24.29 -12.15 12.15
C GLU A 170 24.65 -12.32 10.67
N TRP A 171 23.93 -11.63 9.80
CA TRP A 171 24.18 -11.64 8.36
C TRP A 171 25.55 -11.06 8.01
N LEU A 172 25.95 -9.94 8.62
CA LEU A 172 27.26 -9.33 8.40
C LEU A 172 28.41 -10.26 8.81
N THR A 173 28.28 -10.96 9.93
CA THR A 173 29.28 -11.93 10.42
C THR A 173 29.47 -13.07 9.42
N LEU A 174 28.37 -13.60 8.86
CA LEU A 174 28.47 -14.65 7.84
C LEU A 174 29.15 -14.15 6.56
N CYS A 175 28.97 -12.88 6.18
CA CYS A 175 29.64 -12.30 5.02
C CYS A 175 31.16 -12.23 5.16
N GLU A 176 31.71 -12.16 6.38
CA GLU A 176 33.17 -12.13 6.60
C GLU A 176 33.87 -13.41 6.13
N SER A 177 33.13 -14.53 6.08
CA SER A 177 33.63 -15.81 5.58
C SER A 177 33.60 -15.95 4.05
N CYS A 178 33.01 -14.96 3.34
CA CYS A 178 32.79 -15.03 1.91
C CYS A 178 33.82 -14.19 1.13
N ASP A 179 34.77 -14.86 0.47
CA ASP A 179 35.70 -14.21 -0.46
C ASP A 179 34.98 -13.90 -1.79
N PRO A 180 34.94 -12.63 -2.26
CA PRO A 180 34.27 -12.27 -3.50
C PRO A 180 34.86 -12.90 -4.76
N LEU A 181 36.17 -13.22 -4.76
CA LEU A 181 36.89 -13.73 -5.92
C LEU A 181 37.06 -15.26 -5.88
N ALA A 182 36.74 -15.91 -4.76
CA ALA A 182 36.72 -17.36 -4.67
C ALA A 182 35.64 -17.95 -5.60
N PRO A 183 35.81 -19.21 -6.05
CA PRO A 183 34.78 -19.94 -6.79
C PRO A 183 33.44 -19.92 -6.05
N ALA A 184 32.35 -19.78 -6.80
CA ALA A 184 31.02 -19.63 -6.25
C ALA A 184 30.60 -20.85 -5.44
N ASP A 185 30.27 -20.64 -4.17
CA ASP A 185 29.73 -21.65 -3.27
C ASP A 185 28.23 -21.40 -3.07
N GLU A 186 27.40 -22.19 -3.75
CA GLU A 186 25.95 -22.03 -3.69
C GLU A 186 25.37 -22.23 -2.29
N ASN A 187 25.96 -23.12 -1.48
CA ASN A 187 25.48 -23.38 -0.13
C ASN A 187 25.82 -22.22 0.80
N LEU A 188 27.05 -21.68 0.70
CA LEU A 188 27.47 -20.50 1.44
C LEU A 188 26.59 -19.29 1.09
N LEU A 189 26.39 -19.02 -0.20
CA LEU A 189 25.56 -17.91 -0.66
C LEU A 189 24.09 -18.05 -0.24
N ALA A 190 23.55 -19.28 -0.26
CA ALA A 190 22.20 -19.54 0.22
C ALA A 190 22.06 -19.32 1.73
N ALA A 191 23.04 -19.75 2.54
CA ALA A 191 23.06 -19.52 3.98
C ALA A 191 23.10 -18.01 4.31
N ILE A 192 24.00 -17.26 3.66
CA ILE A 192 24.10 -15.81 3.86
C ILE A 192 22.81 -15.10 3.41
N SER A 193 22.24 -15.48 2.27
CA SER A 193 20.97 -14.92 1.80
C SER A 193 19.79 -15.21 2.73
N THR A 194 19.80 -16.36 3.41
CA THR A 194 18.80 -16.71 4.41
C THR A 194 18.91 -15.79 5.62
N ALA A 195 20.13 -15.55 6.12
CA ALA A 195 20.38 -14.60 7.21
C ALA A 195 19.98 -13.17 6.82
N TYR A 196 20.24 -12.75 5.58
CA TYR A 196 19.80 -11.45 5.08
C TYR A 196 18.27 -11.35 5.02
N THR A 197 17.58 -12.40 4.59
CA THR A 197 16.11 -12.46 4.57
C THR A 197 15.54 -12.35 5.98
N ALA A 198 16.11 -13.11 6.94
CA ALA A 198 15.72 -13.03 8.34
C ALA A 198 15.94 -11.63 8.93
N TYR A 199 17.04 -10.96 8.58
CA TYR A 199 17.27 -9.56 8.93
C TYR A 199 16.14 -8.65 8.42
N LEU A 200 15.74 -8.77 7.15
CA LEU A 200 14.65 -7.97 6.57
C LEU A 200 13.29 -8.26 7.23
N GLU A 201 13.02 -9.52 7.58
CA GLU A 201 11.81 -9.91 8.33
C GLU A 201 11.78 -9.29 9.73
N GLN A 202 12.92 -9.29 10.44
CA GLN A 202 13.06 -8.64 11.74
C GLN A 202 12.87 -7.12 11.64
N CYS A 203 13.50 -6.47 10.66
CA CYS A 203 13.28 -5.04 10.36
C CYS A 203 11.79 -4.74 10.18
N LYS A 204 11.09 -5.54 9.38
CA LYS A 204 9.65 -5.39 9.15
C LYS A 204 8.84 -5.64 10.43
N ALA A 205 9.23 -6.60 11.25
CA ALA A 205 8.56 -6.90 12.52
C ALA A 205 8.66 -5.73 13.52
N GLN A 206 9.83 -5.07 13.56
CA GLN A 206 10.09 -3.87 14.37
C GLN A 206 9.48 -2.57 13.80
N GLY A 207 8.73 -2.66 12.69
CA GLY A 207 8.03 -1.50 12.12
C GLY A 207 8.89 -0.61 11.24
N GLN A 208 10.00 -1.14 10.71
CA GLN A 208 10.74 -0.47 9.64
C GLN A 208 10.03 -0.71 8.30
N HIS A 209 10.08 0.31 7.44
CA HIS A 209 9.33 0.42 6.20
C HIS A 209 10.21 0.27 4.96
N PHE A 210 11.50 0.65 5.03
CA PHE A 210 12.43 0.48 3.92
C PHE A 210 12.92 -0.97 3.85
N ILE A 211 12.17 -1.83 3.17
CA ILE A 211 12.48 -3.26 3.02
C ILE A 211 12.77 -3.54 1.54
N GLN A 212 14.03 -3.88 1.24
CA GLN A 212 14.49 -4.14 -0.12
C GLN A 212 15.52 -5.29 -0.08
N PRO A 213 15.43 -6.31 -0.94
CA PRO A 213 14.42 -6.50 -1.98
C PRO A 213 13.07 -6.93 -1.40
N GLY A 214 11.98 -6.31 -1.84
CA GLY A 214 10.65 -6.49 -1.26
C GLY A 214 10.10 -7.92 -1.37
N ARG A 215 10.50 -8.69 -2.41
CA ARG A 215 10.08 -10.09 -2.55
C ARG A 215 10.80 -11.04 -1.59
N PHE A 216 11.81 -10.60 -0.84
CA PHE A 216 12.45 -11.48 0.14
C PHE A 216 11.51 -11.75 1.33
N VAL A 217 10.84 -10.70 1.82
CA VAL A 217 9.87 -10.81 2.91
C VAL A 217 8.46 -11.20 2.45
N LEU A 218 8.18 -11.07 1.15
CA LEU A 218 6.90 -11.39 0.52
C LEU A 218 7.15 -12.07 -0.84
N PRO A 219 7.61 -13.35 -0.82
CA PRO A 219 8.11 -14.02 -2.03
C PRO A 219 7.02 -14.47 -2.99
N GLY A 220 5.78 -14.60 -2.55
CA GLY A 220 4.70 -15.16 -3.37
C GLY A 220 5.10 -16.54 -3.91
N GLU A 221 5.03 -16.71 -5.22
CA GLU A 221 5.39 -17.96 -5.91
C GLU A 221 6.90 -18.19 -6.06
N LEU A 222 7.74 -17.18 -5.78
CA LEU A 222 9.20 -17.26 -5.90
C LEU A 222 9.89 -17.82 -4.64
N ALA A 223 9.12 -18.29 -3.66
CA ALA A 223 9.67 -18.83 -2.42
C ALA A 223 10.63 -20.00 -2.72
N GLY A 224 11.87 -19.88 -2.24
CA GLY A 224 12.94 -20.87 -2.49
C GLY A 224 13.62 -20.77 -3.85
N ALA A 225 13.21 -19.85 -4.74
CA ALA A 225 13.86 -19.68 -6.03
C ALA A 225 15.27 -19.08 -5.89
N PRO A 226 16.25 -19.49 -6.73
CA PRO A 226 17.59 -18.89 -6.74
C PRO A 226 17.60 -17.38 -7.03
N ALA A 227 16.55 -16.88 -7.67
CA ALA A 227 16.33 -15.45 -7.90
C ALA A 227 16.20 -14.63 -6.61
N LEU A 228 15.85 -15.27 -5.48
CA LEU A 228 15.79 -14.66 -4.15
C LEU A 228 16.99 -15.03 -3.26
N GLN A 229 18.10 -15.48 -3.86
CA GLN A 229 19.30 -15.87 -3.13
C GLN A 229 20.46 -14.92 -3.39
N PHE A 230 20.28 -13.64 -3.06
CA PHE A 230 21.33 -12.62 -3.12
C PHE A 230 21.20 -11.63 -1.96
N PHE A 231 22.25 -10.88 -1.67
CA PHE A 231 22.30 -9.91 -0.59
C PHE A 231 23.22 -8.75 -0.99
N PRO A 232 23.10 -7.55 -0.38
CA PRO A 232 23.97 -6.44 -0.70
C PRO A 232 25.39 -6.75 -0.22
N TRP A 233 26.41 -6.52 -1.02
CA TRP A 233 27.77 -6.82 -0.59
C TRP A 233 28.22 -5.82 0.51
N PRO A 234 28.56 -6.26 1.73
CA PRO A 234 28.92 -5.34 2.80
C PRO A 234 30.34 -4.80 2.64
N ASN A 235 30.57 -3.55 3.07
CA ASN A 235 31.87 -2.88 3.03
C ASN A 235 32.52 -2.93 1.63
N ILE A 236 31.71 -2.76 0.58
CA ILE A 236 32.14 -2.96 -0.80
C ILE A 236 33.30 -2.03 -1.20
N GLU A 237 33.38 -0.84 -0.60
CA GLU A 237 34.50 0.10 -0.68
C GLU A 237 35.87 -0.46 -0.26
N LYS A 238 35.94 -1.60 0.45
CA LYS A 238 37.21 -2.30 0.69
C LYS A 238 37.84 -2.86 -0.58
N TYR A 239 37.03 -3.05 -1.63
CA TYR A 239 37.46 -3.59 -2.91
C TYR A 239 37.49 -2.48 -3.95
N SER A 240 38.61 -2.37 -4.66
CA SER A 240 38.69 -1.47 -5.81
C SER A 240 37.79 -1.93 -6.95
N GLU A 241 37.32 -1.00 -7.78
CA GLU A 241 36.57 -1.33 -9.01
C GLU A 241 37.33 -2.36 -9.88
N LYS A 242 38.66 -2.27 -9.94
CA LYS A 242 39.50 -3.22 -10.68
C LYS A 242 39.46 -4.64 -10.11
N GLN A 243 39.40 -4.78 -8.78
CA GLN A 243 39.28 -6.10 -8.13
C GLN A 243 37.89 -6.70 -8.39
N LEU A 244 36.83 -5.91 -8.23
CA LEU A 244 35.46 -6.39 -8.49
C LEU A 244 35.24 -6.71 -9.97
N ALA A 245 35.89 -5.99 -10.89
CA ALA A 245 35.84 -6.29 -12.33
C ALA A 245 36.53 -7.61 -12.72
N GLN A 246 37.37 -8.17 -11.84
CA GLN A 246 37.97 -9.50 -12.04
C GLN A 246 37.03 -10.64 -11.62
N ALA A 247 35.95 -10.35 -10.88
CA ALA A 247 34.95 -11.33 -10.52
C ALA A 247 34.16 -11.75 -11.77
N ASP A 248 34.41 -12.97 -12.25
CA ASP A 248 33.62 -13.55 -13.32
C ASP A 248 32.33 -14.19 -12.77
N LYS A 249 31.46 -14.67 -13.67
CA LYS A 249 30.17 -15.28 -13.31
C LYS A 249 30.28 -16.56 -12.44
N HIS A 250 31.47 -17.10 -12.27
CA HIS A 250 31.77 -18.30 -11.48
C HIS A 250 32.37 -17.96 -10.12
N THR A 251 32.57 -16.69 -9.76
CA THR A 251 32.93 -16.29 -8.40
C THR A 251 31.70 -15.96 -7.54
N ASN A 252 31.87 -15.92 -6.23
CA ASN A 252 30.79 -15.54 -5.30
C ASN A 252 30.15 -14.19 -5.66
N PHE A 253 30.98 -13.15 -5.91
CA PHE A 253 30.49 -11.83 -6.28
C PHE A 253 29.76 -11.83 -7.62
N GLY A 254 30.33 -12.48 -8.65
CA GLY A 254 29.71 -12.53 -9.97
C GLY A 254 28.39 -13.32 -9.99
N MET A 255 28.28 -14.37 -9.17
CA MET A 255 27.01 -15.09 -9.00
C MET A 255 25.93 -14.21 -8.35
N LEU A 256 26.26 -13.47 -7.29
CA LEU A 256 25.33 -12.55 -6.64
C LEU A 256 24.89 -11.42 -7.59
N GLN A 257 25.83 -10.84 -8.33
CA GLN A 257 25.53 -9.82 -9.33
C GLN A 257 24.58 -10.36 -10.41
N ARG A 258 24.78 -11.60 -10.87
CA ARG A 258 23.89 -12.25 -11.84
C ARG A 258 22.50 -12.50 -11.28
N ARG A 259 22.38 -12.95 -10.03
CA ARG A 259 21.08 -13.15 -9.36
C ARG A 259 20.34 -11.83 -9.17
N TYR A 260 21.04 -10.78 -8.77
CA TYR A 260 20.50 -9.41 -8.71
C TYR A 260 19.97 -8.93 -10.06
N GLN A 261 20.76 -9.07 -11.13
CA GLN A 261 20.33 -8.68 -12.48
C GLN A 261 19.10 -9.47 -12.93
N TYR A 262 19.09 -10.78 -12.70
CA TYR A 262 17.93 -11.62 -12.99
C TYR A 262 16.68 -11.16 -12.24
N TYR A 263 16.81 -10.84 -10.95
CA TYR A 263 15.73 -10.31 -10.14
C TYR A 263 15.17 -9.00 -10.71
N CYS A 264 16.03 -8.04 -11.02
CA CYS A 264 15.62 -6.78 -11.63
C CYS A 264 14.89 -7.00 -12.97
N GLU A 265 15.47 -7.78 -13.87
CA GLU A 265 14.95 -7.94 -15.23
C GLU A 265 13.69 -8.81 -15.34
N ASN A 266 13.57 -9.85 -14.52
CA ASN A 266 12.51 -10.85 -14.66
C ASN A 266 11.44 -10.73 -13.58
N VAL A 267 11.81 -10.34 -12.35
CA VAL A 267 10.87 -10.23 -11.23
C VAL A 267 10.32 -8.80 -11.14
N VAL A 268 11.19 -7.80 -11.01
CA VAL A 268 10.77 -6.41 -10.81
C VAL A 268 10.12 -5.85 -12.07
N LYS A 269 10.81 -5.96 -13.21
CA LYS A 269 10.30 -5.48 -14.51
C LYS A 269 9.14 -6.31 -15.03
N GLY A 270 9.10 -7.63 -14.75
CA GLY A 270 7.97 -8.50 -15.08
C GLY A 270 6.69 -8.05 -14.40
N PHE A 271 6.72 -7.91 -13.07
CA PHE A 271 5.57 -7.42 -12.29
C PHE A 271 5.03 -6.08 -12.81
N TYR A 272 5.93 -5.16 -13.15
CA TYR A 272 5.55 -3.86 -13.68
C TYR A 272 4.80 -3.95 -15.02
N LYS A 273 5.28 -4.79 -15.94
CA LYS A 273 4.67 -4.99 -17.26
C LYS A 273 3.32 -5.68 -17.17
N ASP A 274 3.24 -6.72 -16.35
CA ASP A 274 2.09 -7.61 -16.36
C ASP A 274 0.92 -7.05 -15.54
N HIS A 275 1.21 -6.27 -14.50
CA HIS A 275 0.19 -5.70 -13.61
C HIS A 275 0.14 -4.18 -13.68
N PHE A 276 1.25 -3.49 -13.37
CA PHE A 276 1.22 -2.06 -13.04
C PHE A 276 0.75 -1.16 -14.19
N GLN A 277 1.13 -1.48 -15.43
CA GLN A 277 0.72 -0.71 -16.61
C GLN A 277 -0.80 -0.70 -16.88
N ARG A 278 -1.52 -1.66 -16.31
CA ARG A 278 -2.96 -1.84 -16.54
C ARG A 278 -3.83 -1.14 -15.49
N PHE A 279 -3.23 -0.45 -14.53
CA PHE A 279 -3.97 0.26 -13.49
C PHE A 279 -4.49 1.61 -14.01
N ASP A 280 -5.78 1.86 -13.80
CA ASP A 280 -6.43 3.14 -14.13
C ASP A 280 -6.38 4.09 -12.94
N ARG A 281 -6.53 3.54 -11.73
CA ARG A 281 -6.62 4.28 -10.47
C ARG A 281 -5.70 3.67 -9.44
N GLN A 282 -5.12 4.49 -8.58
CA GLN A 282 -4.27 4.02 -7.48
C GLN A 282 -4.67 4.68 -6.17
N ILE A 283 -4.71 3.88 -5.11
CA ILE A 283 -4.65 4.37 -3.72
C ILE A 283 -3.39 3.83 -3.04
N VAL A 284 -2.70 4.71 -2.31
CA VAL A 284 -1.54 4.39 -1.46
C VAL A 284 -1.93 4.69 -0.01
N LEU A 285 -2.09 3.62 0.79
CA LEU A 285 -2.38 3.73 2.21
C LEU A 285 -1.07 3.92 2.99
N VAL A 286 -1.07 4.92 3.89
CA VAL A 286 0.07 5.28 4.73
C VAL A 286 -0.37 5.34 6.18
N ASP A 287 0.28 4.58 7.05
CA ASP A 287 0.14 4.74 8.50
C ASP A 287 1.18 5.76 8.98
N CYS A 288 0.72 6.96 9.33
CA CYS A 288 1.61 8.02 9.84
C CYS A 288 1.74 7.97 11.38
N LEU A 289 0.87 7.25 12.08
CA LEU A 289 0.77 7.29 13.54
C LEU A 289 1.76 6.33 14.18
N GLN A 290 1.85 5.09 13.67
CA GLN A 290 2.78 4.11 14.23
C GLN A 290 4.25 4.58 14.16
N PRO A 291 4.75 5.16 13.04
CA PRO A 291 6.13 5.65 12.98
C PRO A 291 6.38 6.85 13.91
N LEU A 292 5.37 7.72 14.10
CA LEU A 292 5.45 8.78 15.12
C LEU A 292 5.56 8.20 16.53
N ASN A 293 4.89 7.07 16.80
CA ASN A 293 4.95 6.41 18.10
C ASN A 293 6.32 5.75 18.35
N SER A 294 6.96 5.22 17.30
CA SER A 294 8.24 4.49 17.39
C SER A 294 9.47 5.40 17.45
N GLY A 295 9.34 6.68 17.08
CA GLY A 295 10.40 7.68 17.21
C GLY A 295 11.05 8.12 15.88
N PRO A 296 12.09 8.97 15.95
CA PRO A 296 12.65 9.66 14.79
C PRO A 296 13.23 8.72 13.73
N ASP A 297 13.87 7.63 14.13
CA ASP A 297 14.48 6.67 13.20
C ASP A 297 13.41 5.96 12.35
N ALA A 298 12.35 5.46 12.98
CA ALA A 298 11.24 4.80 12.29
C ALA A 298 10.48 5.78 11.38
N PHE A 299 10.29 7.02 11.82
CA PHE A 299 9.66 8.06 11.01
C PHE A 299 10.50 8.45 9.77
N ASN A 300 11.82 8.62 9.94
CA ASN A 300 12.73 8.89 8.84
C ASN A 300 12.78 7.71 7.85
N ASP A 301 12.77 6.48 8.36
CA ASP A 301 12.73 5.26 7.55
C ASP A 301 11.44 5.17 6.69
N MET A 302 10.28 5.49 7.29
CA MET A 302 9.03 5.64 6.54
C MET A 302 9.15 6.73 5.46
N ARG A 303 9.72 7.89 5.78
CA ARG A 303 9.89 8.99 4.82
C ARG A 303 10.76 8.57 3.64
N MET A 304 11.85 7.84 3.90
CA MET A 304 12.71 7.29 2.86
C MET A 304 11.98 6.25 2.01
N ALA A 305 11.21 5.35 2.63
CA ALA A 305 10.41 4.36 1.92
C ALA A 305 9.35 5.01 1.03
N LEU A 306 8.64 6.04 1.52
CA LEU A 306 7.71 6.83 0.72
C LEU A 306 8.43 7.53 -0.43
N THR A 307 9.56 8.18 -0.19
CA THR A 307 10.33 8.85 -1.25
C THR A 307 10.74 7.87 -2.35
N GLN A 308 11.19 6.68 -1.97
CA GLN A 308 11.57 5.61 -2.89
C GLN A 308 10.37 5.05 -3.66
N LEU A 309 9.26 4.78 -2.95
CA LEU A 309 8.00 4.36 -3.56
C LEU A 309 7.54 5.42 -4.56
N MET A 310 7.67 6.70 -4.22
CA MET A 310 7.26 7.79 -5.08
C MET A 310 8.05 7.84 -6.38
N ARG A 311 9.36 7.54 -6.40
CA ARG A 311 10.13 7.43 -7.66
C ARG A 311 9.51 6.45 -8.65
N SER A 312 8.80 5.44 -8.17
CA SER A 312 8.04 4.50 -9.00
C SER A 312 6.87 5.13 -9.74
N PHE A 313 6.39 6.29 -9.30
CA PHE A 313 5.33 7.06 -9.97
C PHE A 313 5.88 8.25 -10.77
N HIS A 314 7.20 8.49 -10.74
CA HIS A 314 7.82 9.54 -11.54
C HIS A 314 8.22 8.99 -12.90
N TYR A 315 7.71 9.60 -13.97
CA TYR A 315 8.02 9.26 -15.35
C TYR A 315 8.40 10.51 -16.15
N GLY A 316 9.47 11.19 -15.72
CA GLY A 316 9.95 12.40 -16.38
C GLY A 316 11.43 12.76 -16.18
N LYS A 317 12.34 12.08 -16.92
CA LYS A 317 13.49 12.65 -17.69
C LYS A 317 14.37 11.54 -18.30
N ARG A 318 14.56 11.61 -19.64
CA ARG A 318 15.65 11.01 -20.46
C ARG A 318 16.16 9.58 -20.16
N THR A 319 15.29 8.56 -20.10
CA THR A 319 15.74 7.16 -20.25
C THR A 319 15.00 6.41 -21.35
N LEU A 320 15.72 5.55 -22.07
CA LEU A 320 15.26 4.70 -23.18
C LEU A 320 14.03 3.82 -22.84
N LEU A 321 13.70 3.67 -21.55
CA LEU A 321 12.53 2.93 -21.06
C LEU A 321 11.17 3.59 -21.40
N ARG A 322 11.11 4.89 -21.73
CA ARG A 322 9.83 5.58 -22.04
C ARG A 322 9.10 5.02 -23.28
N ARG A 323 9.82 4.38 -24.22
CA ARG A 323 9.24 3.94 -25.51
C ARG A 323 8.36 2.69 -25.42
N LEU A 324 8.35 2.00 -24.28
CA LEU A 324 7.57 0.76 -24.09
C LEU A 324 6.49 0.87 -23.00
N PHE A 325 6.47 1.93 -22.18
CA PHE A 325 5.79 1.89 -20.86
C PHE A 325 5.14 3.23 -20.48
N SER A 326 3.96 3.57 -21.02
CA SER A 326 3.15 4.69 -20.53
C SER A 326 2.15 4.18 -19.49
N PRO A 327 2.20 4.64 -18.22
CA PRO A 327 1.19 4.27 -17.22
C PRO A 327 -0.20 4.80 -17.62
N CYS A 328 -1.25 4.07 -17.28
CA CYS A 328 -2.65 4.48 -17.49
C CYS A 328 -3.28 5.18 -16.26
N ILE A 329 -2.52 5.37 -15.19
CA ILE A 329 -3.04 5.93 -13.93
C ILE A 329 -3.31 7.43 -14.12
N ASP A 330 -4.58 7.82 -14.13
CA ASP A 330 -5.02 9.22 -14.25
C ASP A 330 -5.41 9.84 -12.89
N LYS A 331 -5.64 9.01 -11.86
CA LYS A 331 -5.88 9.44 -10.47
C LYS A 331 -5.10 8.63 -9.44
N LEU A 332 -4.45 9.34 -8.54
CA LEU A 332 -3.64 8.80 -7.45
C LEU A 332 -4.05 9.41 -6.10
N LEU A 333 -4.51 8.57 -5.18
CA LEU A 333 -4.95 8.97 -3.85
C LEU A 333 -3.94 8.54 -2.78
N PHE A 334 -3.41 9.49 -2.02
CA PHE A 334 -2.69 9.19 -0.78
C PHE A 334 -3.66 9.26 0.39
N ALA A 335 -3.71 8.19 1.17
CA ALA A 335 -4.64 8.06 2.27
C ALA A 335 -3.89 7.79 3.58
N ALA A 336 -3.93 8.75 4.51
CA ALA A 336 -3.50 8.53 5.88
C ALA A 336 -4.54 7.62 6.55
N SER A 337 -4.16 6.35 6.72
CA SER A 337 -5.01 5.31 7.29
C SER A 337 -5.17 5.49 8.81
N LYS A 338 -6.14 4.78 9.40
CA LYS A 338 -6.40 4.75 10.85
C LYS A 338 -6.66 6.14 11.45
N ALA A 339 -7.30 7.03 10.70
CA ALA A 339 -7.61 8.37 11.16
C ALA A 339 -8.50 8.38 12.43
N ASP A 340 -9.23 7.30 12.70
CA ASP A 340 -10.00 7.11 13.92
C ASP A 340 -9.14 6.92 15.18
N HIS A 341 -7.84 6.67 15.05
CA HIS A 341 -6.92 6.62 16.20
C HIS A 341 -6.48 8.02 16.67
N VAL A 342 -6.99 9.08 16.05
CA VAL A 342 -6.84 10.47 16.51
C VAL A 342 -8.20 11.16 16.59
N THR A 343 -8.29 12.22 17.39
CA THR A 343 -9.54 12.96 17.54
C THR A 343 -9.87 13.78 16.28
N PRO A 344 -11.14 14.10 16.01
CA PRO A 344 -11.55 14.77 14.76
C PRO A 344 -10.83 16.09 14.47
N ASP A 345 -10.44 16.84 15.50
CA ASP A 345 -9.66 18.08 15.40
C ASP A 345 -8.24 17.85 14.87
N GLN A 346 -7.67 16.65 15.04
CA GLN A 346 -6.33 16.28 14.57
C GLN A 346 -6.33 15.74 13.13
N HIS A 347 -7.50 15.46 12.55
CA HIS A 347 -7.60 14.96 11.17
C HIS A 347 -6.92 15.87 10.14
N ALA A 348 -7.06 17.19 10.28
CA ALA A 348 -6.43 18.15 9.37
C ALA A 348 -4.90 18.12 9.51
N ASN A 349 -4.39 17.92 10.72
CA ASN A 349 -2.96 17.83 10.99
C ASN A 349 -2.37 16.57 10.36
N LEU A 350 -3.07 15.44 10.49
CA LEU A 350 -2.69 14.17 9.86
C LEU A 350 -2.60 14.29 8.34
N VAL A 351 -3.58 14.96 7.71
CA VAL A 351 -3.54 15.23 6.26
C VAL A 351 -2.38 16.16 5.89
N SER A 352 -2.18 17.24 6.65
CA SER A 352 -1.08 18.20 6.43
C SER A 352 0.30 17.55 6.54
N LEU A 353 0.47 16.62 7.49
CA LEU A 353 1.69 15.84 7.66
C LEU A 353 1.93 14.94 6.45
N LEU A 354 0.91 14.18 6.03
CA LEU A 354 1.01 13.32 4.85
C LEU A 354 1.34 14.13 3.60
N GLN A 355 0.69 15.27 3.39
CA GLN A 355 0.97 16.17 2.27
C GLN A 355 2.44 16.61 2.22
N GLN A 356 3.06 16.91 3.37
CA GLN A 356 4.48 17.23 3.42
C GLN A 356 5.37 16.03 3.13
N LEU A 357 5.02 14.84 3.62
CA LEU A 357 5.76 13.61 3.34
C LEU A 357 5.78 13.27 1.84
N VAL A 358 4.71 13.62 1.11
CA VAL A 358 4.60 13.36 -0.34
C VAL A 358 4.84 14.60 -1.21
N GLN A 359 5.25 15.73 -0.64
CA GLN A 359 5.32 17.02 -1.34
C GLN A 359 6.22 17.00 -2.57
N GLU A 360 7.43 16.43 -2.46
CA GLU A 360 8.35 16.31 -3.59
C GLU A 360 7.73 15.51 -4.73
N ALA A 361 6.98 14.47 -4.39
CA ALA A 361 6.33 13.63 -5.36
C ALA A 361 5.12 14.29 -6.02
N TRP A 362 4.39 15.11 -5.24
CA TRP A 362 3.27 15.88 -5.74
C TRP A 362 3.68 16.85 -6.85
N GLN A 363 4.81 17.54 -6.68
CA GLN A 363 5.31 18.49 -7.69
C GLN A 363 5.60 17.81 -9.03
N ASN A 364 6.08 16.57 -9.00
CA ASN A 364 6.46 15.83 -10.20
C ASN A 364 5.27 15.14 -10.88
N ALA A 365 4.38 14.48 -10.13
CA ALA A 365 3.22 13.81 -10.73
C ALA A 365 2.18 14.80 -11.28
N ALA A 366 2.07 16.00 -10.70
CA ALA A 366 1.23 17.07 -11.25
C ALA A 366 1.69 17.50 -12.66
N PHE A 367 2.99 17.41 -12.97
CA PHE A 367 3.53 17.71 -14.30
C PHE A 367 3.10 16.68 -15.37
N GLU A 368 2.74 15.46 -14.95
CA GLU A 368 2.34 14.37 -15.83
C GLU A 368 0.82 14.32 -16.08
N GLY A 369 0.05 15.27 -15.52
CA GLY A 369 -1.40 15.34 -15.68
C GLY A 369 -2.18 14.35 -14.81
N ILE A 370 -1.51 13.71 -13.83
CA ILE A 370 -2.16 12.82 -12.85
C ILE A 370 -2.88 13.68 -11.81
N SER A 371 -4.19 13.47 -11.65
CA SER A 371 -4.96 14.12 -10.59
C SER A 371 -4.63 13.45 -9.26
N MET A 372 -4.12 14.23 -8.31
CA MET A 372 -3.74 13.74 -6.97
C MET A 372 -4.60 14.33 -5.87
N ASP A 373 -4.83 13.54 -4.83
CA ASP A 373 -5.46 14.01 -3.59
C ASP A 373 -4.81 13.34 -2.35
N CYS A 374 -4.92 14.01 -1.20
CA CYS A 374 -4.48 13.52 0.10
C CYS A 374 -5.65 13.60 1.09
N MET A 375 -5.98 12.50 1.74
CA MET A 375 -7.03 12.49 2.78
C MET A 375 -6.69 11.59 3.97
N GLY A 376 -7.26 11.90 5.12
CA GLY A 376 -7.23 11.02 6.29
C GLY A 376 -8.50 10.19 6.32
N LEU A 377 -8.38 8.86 6.36
CA LEU A 377 -9.52 7.95 6.40
C LEU A 377 -9.36 6.88 7.48
N ALA A 378 -10.49 6.36 7.91
CA ALA A 378 -10.54 5.12 8.68
C ALA A 378 -11.39 4.15 7.88
N SER A 379 -10.74 3.13 7.33
CA SER A 379 -11.41 2.09 6.56
C SER A 379 -12.50 1.43 7.38
N ILE A 380 -12.19 1.09 8.62
CA ILE A 380 -13.11 0.52 9.60
C ILE A 380 -12.87 1.29 10.88
N GLN A 381 -13.89 1.98 11.38
CA GLN A 381 -13.78 2.80 12.57
C GLN A 381 -13.80 1.91 13.83
N ALA A 382 -12.68 1.90 14.56
CA ALA A 382 -12.49 1.14 15.78
C ALA A 382 -12.80 1.96 17.06
N THR A 383 -12.87 3.28 16.96
CA THR A 383 -13.03 4.19 18.11
C THR A 383 -14.29 5.05 18.04
N GLU A 384 -14.67 5.61 19.19
CA GLU A 384 -15.66 6.67 19.33
C GLU A 384 -14.99 7.95 19.81
N SER A 385 -15.25 9.08 19.15
CA SER A 385 -14.79 10.38 19.61
C SER A 385 -15.75 10.98 20.64
N GLY A 386 -15.20 11.57 21.70
CA GLY A 386 -15.95 12.28 22.73
C GLY A 386 -15.16 13.42 23.35
N ILE A 387 -15.72 14.04 24.39
CA ILE A 387 -15.07 15.07 25.20
C ILE A 387 -15.09 14.58 26.65
N ILE A 388 -13.95 14.64 27.33
CA ILE A 388 -13.82 14.37 28.76
C ILE A 388 -13.52 15.65 29.52
N ASP A 389 -13.96 15.70 30.78
CA ASP A 389 -13.53 16.73 31.72
C ASP A 389 -12.33 16.19 32.49
N TYR A 390 -11.18 16.85 32.36
CA TYR A 390 -9.97 16.51 33.07
C TYR A 390 -9.40 17.76 33.72
N GLN A 391 -9.35 17.79 35.05
CA GLN A 391 -8.87 18.93 35.83
C GLN A 391 -9.62 20.26 35.53
N GLY A 392 -10.89 20.18 35.13
CA GLY A 392 -11.70 21.35 34.77
C GLY A 392 -11.54 21.82 33.33
N GLU A 393 -10.67 21.17 32.54
CA GLU A 393 -10.53 21.41 31.11
C GLU A 393 -11.27 20.34 30.30
N LYS A 394 -11.98 20.80 29.25
CA LYS A 394 -12.65 19.92 28.29
C LYS A 394 -11.65 19.48 27.23
N LEU A 395 -11.24 18.21 27.30
CA LEU A 395 -10.29 17.63 26.35
C LEU A 395 -10.99 16.68 25.39
N PRO A 396 -10.67 16.71 24.08
CA PRO A 396 -11.15 15.70 23.16
C PRO A 396 -10.51 14.36 23.53
N ALA A 397 -11.26 13.26 23.42
CA ALA A 397 -10.77 11.92 23.73
C ALA A 397 -11.38 10.89 22.79
N LEU A 398 -10.73 9.72 22.74
CA LEU A 398 -11.19 8.55 22.02
C LEU A 398 -11.55 7.45 23.01
N LYS A 399 -12.61 6.70 22.71
CA LYS A 399 -12.98 5.49 23.43
C LYS A 399 -12.89 4.29 22.49
N GLY A 400 -12.32 3.19 22.96
CA GLY A 400 -12.22 1.94 22.20
C GLY A 400 -11.72 0.78 23.06
N GLU A 401 -11.66 -0.42 22.47
CA GLU A 401 -11.05 -1.59 23.10
C GLU A 401 -9.61 -1.74 22.63
N ARG A 402 -8.67 -1.79 23.57
CA ARG A 402 -7.25 -1.97 23.26
C ARG A 402 -7.01 -3.32 22.60
N LEU A 403 -6.16 -3.35 21.57
CA LEU A 403 -5.90 -4.55 20.78
C LEU A 403 -5.17 -5.64 21.57
N SER A 404 -4.25 -5.27 22.48
CA SER A 404 -3.39 -6.21 23.20
C SER A 404 -4.12 -7.07 24.24
N ASP A 405 -5.10 -6.49 24.95
CA ASP A 405 -5.78 -7.12 26.08
C ASP A 405 -7.32 -7.11 25.96
N GLY A 406 -7.88 -6.30 25.05
CA GLY A 406 -9.33 -6.13 24.90
C GLY A 406 -9.97 -5.20 25.93
N HIS A 407 -9.19 -4.49 26.76
CA HIS A 407 -9.74 -3.59 27.76
C HIS A 407 -10.32 -2.33 27.10
N SER A 408 -11.54 -1.97 27.49
CA SER A 408 -12.15 -0.69 27.11
C SER A 408 -11.40 0.44 27.81
N MET A 409 -10.96 1.43 27.03
CA MET A 409 -10.28 2.61 27.55
C MET A 409 -10.78 3.89 26.89
N THR A 410 -10.71 4.98 27.64
CA THR A 410 -10.86 6.35 27.13
C THR A 410 -9.51 7.03 27.22
N PHE A 411 -9.04 7.63 26.14
CA PHE A 411 -7.66 8.06 26.00
C PHE A 411 -7.55 9.32 25.14
N TYR A 412 -6.60 10.19 25.50
CA TYR A 412 -6.23 11.35 24.69
C TYR A 412 -4.95 11.03 23.88
N PRO A 413 -5.02 11.00 22.53
CA PRO A 413 -3.90 10.62 21.66
C PRO A 413 -2.77 11.64 21.56
N GLY A 414 -2.94 12.83 22.12
CA GLY A 414 -2.03 13.95 21.89
C GLY A 414 -2.27 14.63 20.54
N GLU A 415 -1.36 15.55 20.19
CA GLU A 415 -1.49 16.36 18.98
C GLU A 415 -0.64 15.81 17.84
N VAL A 416 -1.27 15.58 16.68
CA VAL A 416 -0.53 15.19 15.48
C VAL A 416 0.23 16.41 14.95
N PRO A 417 1.54 16.30 14.65
CA PRO A 417 2.30 17.41 14.10
C PRO A 417 1.78 17.78 12.72
N LYS A 418 1.48 19.07 12.52
CA LYS A 418 1.06 19.59 11.20
C LYS A 418 2.20 19.57 10.18
N ARG A 419 3.45 19.51 10.63
CA ARG A 419 4.67 19.59 9.81
C ARG A 419 5.62 18.47 10.14
N LEU A 420 6.63 18.27 9.28
CA LEU A 420 7.70 17.33 9.57
C LEU A 420 8.32 17.65 10.95
N PRO A 421 8.33 16.68 11.88
CA PRO A 421 8.93 16.82 13.20
C PRO A 421 10.38 17.33 13.18
N SER A 422 10.69 18.33 14.01
CA SER A 422 12.07 18.74 14.31
C SER A 422 12.66 17.89 15.44
N GLU A 423 13.98 17.96 15.67
CA GLU A 423 14.62 17.29 16.82
C GLU A 423 14.01 17.72 18.16
N THR A 424 13.67 19.00 18.31
CA THR A 424 13.02 19.55 19.51
C THR A 424 11.63 18.98 19.77
N PHE A 425 10.89 18.60 18.72
CA PHE A 425 9.58 17.96 18.87
C PHE A 425 9.71 16.59 19.54
N TRP A 426 10.70 15.79 19.14
CA TRP A 426 10.94 14.45 19.69
C TRP A 426 11.40 14.45 21.15
N GLN A 427 12.02 15.54 21.62
CA GLN A 427 12.47 15.67 23.01
C GLN A 427 11.32 16.01 23.97
N ASN A 428 10.30 16.72 23.49
CA ASN A 428 9.28 17.34 24.34
C ASN A 428 7.95 16.57 24.36
N GLN A 429 7.69 15.72 23.38
CA GLN A 429 6.37 15.11 23.19
C GLN A 429 6.46 13.58 23.29
N ARG A 430 5.71 13.01 24.24
CA ARG A 430 5.51 11.56 24.33
C ARG A 430 4.22 11.23 23.59
N PHE A 431 4.35 10.69 22.38
CA PHE A 431 3.21 10.07 21.70
C PHE A 431 2.89 8.75 22.35
N GLU A 432 1.60 8.44 22.44
CA GLU A 432 1.15 7.10 22.75
C GLU A 432 -0.07 6.77 21.88
N PHE A 433 0.18 6.53 20.59
CA PHE A 433 -0.88 6.09 19.70
C PHE A 433 -1.21 4.61 19.99
N GLU A 434 -2.35 4.40 20.65
CA GLU A 434 -2.84 3.06 20.99
C GLU A 434 -3.37 2.32 19.75
N ASN A 435 -3.26 0.99 19.77
CA ASN A 435 -3.90 0.14 18.76
C ASN A 435 -5.24 -0.39 19.27
N PHE A 436 -6.30 -0.19 18.50
CA PHE A 436 -7.64 -0.62 18.87
C PHE A 436 -8.09 -1.89 18.13
N ARG A 437 -8.90 -2.71 18.80
CA ARG A 437 -9.64 -3.82 18.21
C ARG A 437 -10.81 -3.26 17.39
N PRO A 438 -11.25 -3.94 16.30
CA PRO A 438 -12.47 -3.54 15.62
C PRO A 438 -13.66 -3.52 16.58
N ARG A 439 -14.60 -2.60 16.34
CA ARG A 439 -15.83 -2.55 17.14
C ARG A 439 -16.74 -3.71 16.80
N GLN A 440 -17.39 -4.27 17.82
CA GLN A 440 -18.46 -5.22 17.60
C GLN A 440 -19.60 -4.53 16.85
N THR A 441 -19.83 -4.99 15.62
CA THR A 441 -20.85 -4.45 14.70
C THR A 441 -21.87 -5.55 14.45
N PRO A 442 -23.18 -5.29 14.52
CA PRO A 442 -24.19 -6.25 14.12
C PRO A 442 -23.98 -6.72 12.67
N PHE A 443 -24.21 -8.01 12.40
CA PHE A 443 -23.97 -8.62 11.07
C PHE A 443 -24.83 -8.00 9.96
N ASP A 444 -26.00 -7.44 10.32
CA ASP A 444 -26.94 -6.79 9.41
C ASP A 444 -26.60 -5.32 9.12
N GLN A 445 -25.53 -4.78 9.72
CA GLN A 445 -25.12 -3.40 9.54
C GLN A 445 -23.79 -3.30 8.76
N PRO A 446 -23.68 -2.35 7.81
CA PRO A 446 -22.41 -2.03 7.19
C PRO A 446 -21.38 -1.60 8.22
N LEU A 447 -20.10 -1.86 7.93
CA LEU A 447 -19.00 -1.47 8.81
C LEU A 447 -18.96 0.06 9.00
N PRO A 448 -18.66 0.56 10.21
CA PRO A 448 -18.49 2.00 10.42
C PRO A 448 -17.18 2.48 9.76
N HIS A 449 -17.15 3.70 9.24
CA HIS A 449 -15.98 4.24 8.55
C HIS A 449 -15.85 5.77 8.71
N ILE A 450 -14.68 6.30 8.36
CA ILE A 450 -14.45 7.75 8.21
C ILE A 450 -13.95 8.01 6.79
N ARG A 451 -14.71 8.79 6.01
CA ARG A 451 -14.35 9.28 4.66
C ARG A 451 -14.08 8.22 3.58
N MET A 452 -14.58 6.99 3.72
CA MET A 452 -14.56 5.99 2.63
C MET A 452 -15.38 6.46 1.42
N ASP A 453 -16.46 7.21 1.65
CA ASP A 453 -17.27 7.84 0.63
C ASP A 453 -16.54 8.94 -0.14
N SER A 454 -15.71 9.74 0.52
CA SER A 454 -14.80 10.68 -0.15
C SER A 454 -13.77 9.96 -1.04
N ALA A 455 -13.19 8.87 -0.54
CA ALA A 455 -12.27 8.05 -1.34
C ALA A 455 -12.96 7.44 -2.58
N LEU A 456 -14.19 6.93 -2.41
CA LEU A 456 -15.02 6.43 -3.50
C LEU A 456 -15.34 7.52 -4.55
N GLU A 457 -15.69 8.72 -4.10
CA GLU A 457 -15.95 9.85 -5.00
C GLU A 457 -14.72 10.22 -5.82
N PHE A 458 -13.56 10.34 -5.17
CA PHE A 458 -12.33 10.65 -5.88
C PHE A 458 -11.97 9.56 -6.89
N LEU A 459 -12.00 8.29 -6.49
CA LEU A 459 -11.54 7.17 -7.33
C LEU A 459 -12.53 6.80 -8.44
N LEU A 460 -13.85 6.90 -8.19
CA LEU A 460 -14.89 6.34 -9.06
C LEU A 460 -15.96 7.34 -9.52
N GLY A 461 -16.11 8.48 -8.84
CA GLY A 461 -17.25 9.39 -9.04
C GLY A 461 -17.42 9.88 -10.48
N ASP A 462 -16.32 10.18 -11.17
CA ASP A 462 -16.34 10.61 -12.58
C ASP A 462 -16.74 9.49 -13.55
N LYS A 463 -16.47 8.23 -13.21
CA LYS A 463 -16.86 7.05 -14.00
C LYS A 463 -18.31 6.65 -13.76
N LEU A 464 -18.95 7.19 -12.72
CA LEU A 464 -20.35 6.97 -12.37
C LEU A 464 -21.21 8.21 -12.63
N LYS A 465 -20.82 9.07 -13.57
CA LYS A 465 -21.62 10.22 -13.98
C LYS A 465 -22.85 9.83 -14.78
#